data_AF-A0A8F1WLQ4-F1
#
_entry.id   AF-A0A8F1WLQ4-F1
#
_cell.length_a   1.000
_cell.length_b   1.000
_cell.length_c   1.000
_cell.angle_alpha   90.00
_cell.angle_beta   90.00
_cell.angle_gamma   90.00
#
_symmetry.space_group_name_H-M   'P 1'
#
loop_
_entity.id
_entity.type
_entity.pdbx_description
1 polymer ?
#
loop_
_entity_poly.entity_id
_entity_poly.type
_entity_poly.pdbx_seq_one_letter_code
_entity_poly.pdbx_strand_id
1 'polypeptide(L)' 'MRLTMKERQAVTRVNAQRYKKVSKKQKGTILDEFVALTGYDRCYAGYLY' A
#
# COMPACT_ATOMS: atom_id res chain seq x y z
N MET A 1 -13.24 8.96 -7.27
CA MET A 1 -13.20 9.47 -5.88
C MET A 1 -11.75 9.68 -5.49
N ARG A 2 -11.35 10.91 -5.17
CA ARG A 2 -9.94 11.26 -4.92
C ARG A 2 -9.71 11.16 -3.41
N LEU A 3 -9.15 10.04 -2.95
CA LEU A 3 -8.76 9.85 -1.55
C LEU A 3 -7.96 11.06 -1.08
N THR A 4 -8.36 11.66 0.03
CA THR A 4 -7.61 12.73 0.68
C THR A 4 -6.26 12.21 1.19
N MET A 5 -5.28 13.09 1.35
CA MET A 5 -3.94 12.67 1.82
C MET A 5 -3.96 11.99 3.19
N LYS A 6 -4.93 12.32 4.05
CA LYS A 6 -5.15 11.66 5.35
C LYS A 6 -5.62 10.22 5.18
N GLU A 7 -6.58 9.98 4.28
CA GLU A 7 -7.04 8.61 3.97
C GLU A 7 -5.92 7.79 3.34
N ARG A 8 -5.13 8.39 2.45
CA ARG A 8 -3.93 7.75 1.88
C ARG A 8 -2.93 7.35 2.95
N GLN A 9 -2.63 8.21 3.92
CA GLN A 9 -1.75 7.87 5.05
C GLN A 9 -2.31 6.75 5.92
N ALA A 10 -3.62 6.74 6.18
CA ALA A 10 -4.25 5.67 6.95
C ALA A 10 -4.14 4.31 6.24
N VAL A 11 -4.43 4.28 4.93
CA VAL A 11 -4.29 3.07 4.10
C VAL A 11 -2.85 2.60 4.07
N THR A 12 -1.88 3.50 3.86
CA THR A 12 -0.46 3.14 3.91
C THR A 12 -0.07 2.57 5.27
N ARG A 13 -0.47 3.18 6.39
CA ARG A 13 -0.10 2.69 7.73
C ARG A 13 -0.63 1.29 7.99
N VAL A 14 -1.86 0.99 7.59
CA VAL A 14 -2.47 -0.34 7.73
C VAL A 14 -1.74 -1.35 6.83
N ASN A 15 -1.49 -0.99 5.57
CA ASN A 15 -0.77 -1.86 4.65
C ASN A 15 0.70 -2.04 5.04
N ALA A 16 1.36 -1.08 5.69
CA ALA A 16 2.74 -1.19 6.16
C ALA A 16 2.88 -2.22 7.27
N GLN A 17 1.94 -2.19 8.22
CA GLN A 17 1.90 -3.20 9.27
C GLN A 17 1.60 -4.59 8.70
N ARG A 18 0.70 -4.69 7.72
CA ARG A 18 0.45 -5.96 7.00
C ARG A 18 1.70 -6.41 6.25
N TYR A 19 2.33 -5.53 5.48
CA TYR A 19 3.54 -5.79 4.69
C TYR A 19 4.68 -6.34 5.56
N LYS A 20 4.90 -5.79 6.76
CA LYS A 20 5.90 -6.30 7.70
C LYS A 20 5.59 -7.69 8.24
N LYS A 21 4.31 -8.07 8.37
CA LYS A 21 3.88 -9.34 8.96
C LYS A 21 3.70 -10.47 7.94
N VAL A 22 3.58 -10.16 6.65
CA VAL A 22 3.30 -11.16 5.63
C VAL A 22 4.55 -11.73 4.95
N SER A 23 4.39 -12.91 4.36
CA SER A 23 5.42 -13.59 3.58
C SER A 23 5.65 -12.94 2.21
N LYS A 24 6.77 -13.25 1.56
CA LYS A 24 7.22 -12.63 0.30
C LYS A 24 6.19 -12.70 -0.84
N LYS A 25 5.36 -13.76 -0.90
CA LYS A 25 4.25 -13.90 -1.86
C LYS A 25 3.14 -12.88 -1.60
N GLN A 26 2.70 -12.78 -0.35
CA GLN A 26 1.62 -11.87 0.05
C GLN A 26 2.01 -10.39 -0.04
N LYS A 27 3.30 -10.07 0.11
CA LYS A 27 3.85 -8.72 -0.09
C LYS A 27 3.53 -8.17 -1.49
N GLY A 28 3.65 -9.00 -2.52
CA GLY A 28 3.30 -8.61 -3.89
C GLY A 28 1.81 -8.30 -4.06
N THR A 29 0.94 -9.12 -3.47
CA THR A 29 -0.51 -8.91 -3.50
C THR A 29 -0.94 -7.63 -2.79
N ILE A 30 -0.32 -7.30 -1.64
CA ILE A 30 -0.59 -6.04 -0.91
C ILE A 30 -0.16 -4.83 -1.75
N LEU A 31 0.97 -4.92 -2.44
CA LEU A 31 1.44 -3.87 -3.35
C LEU A 31 0.46 -3.68 -4.51
N ASP A 32 -0.02 -4.76 -5.12
CA ASP A 32 -0.96 -4.69 -6.24
C ASP A 32 -2.33 -4.13 -5.82
N GLU A 33 -2.85 -4.55 -4.65
CA GLU A 33 -4.06 -3.98 -4.07
C GLU A 33 -3.90 -2.48 -3.77
N PHE A 34 -2.75 -2.08 -3.24
CA PHE A 34 -2.48 -0.66 -2.93
C PHE A 34 -2.40 0.20 -4.19
N VAL A 35 -1.73 -0.30 -5.24
CA VAL A 35 -1.64 0.35 -6.55
C VAL A 35 -3.04 0.49 -7.16
N ALA A 36 -3.86 -0.57 -7.13
CA ALA A 36 -5.23 -0.54 -7.65
C ALA A 36 -6.14 0.43 -6.87
N LEU A 37 -6.00 0.50 -5.54
CA LEU A 37 -6.80 1.38 -4.67
C LEU A 37 -6.44 2.86 -4.81
N THR A 38 -5.15 3.16 -4.91
CA THR A 38 -4.66 4.54 -4.80
C THR A 38 -4.30 5.17 -6.15
N GLY A 39 -4.09 4.32 -7.17
CA GLY A 39 -3.54 4.70 -8.47
C GLY A 39 -2.07 5.12 -8.40
N TYR A 40 -1.38 4.88 -7.28
CA TYR A 40 0.05 5.16 -7.16
C TYR A 40 0.88 4.10 -7.84
N ASP A 41 2.07 4.49 -8.28
CA ASP A 41 3.02 3.56 -8.85
C ASP A 41 3.55 2.58 -7.80
N ARG A 42 3.83 1.34 -8.23
CA ARG A 42 4.34 0.27 -7.36
C ARG A 42 5.66 0.66 -6.71
N CYS A 43 6.49 1.46 -7.40
CA CYS A 43 7.72 2.02 -6.86
C CYS A 43 7.45 2.98 -5.68
N TYR A 44 6.42 3.81 -5.78
CA TYR A 44 6.02 4.71 -4.69
C TYR A 44 5.47 3.94 -3.49
N ALA A 45 4.70 2.87 -3.77
CA ALA A 45 4.22 1.96 -2.73
C ALA A 45 5.38 1.26 -2.01
N GLY A 46 6.38 0.77 -2.74
CA GLY A 46 7.58 0.14 -2.17
C GLY A 46 8.47 1.10 -1.36
N TYR A 47 8.52 2.39 -1.73
CA TYR A 47 9.22 3.42 -0.96
C TYR A 47 8.52 3.79 0.36
N LEU A 48 7.20 3.62 0.43
CA LEU A 48 6.38 3.97 1.59
C LEU A 48 6.36 2.91 2.72
N TYR A 49 6.85 1.69 2.46
CA TYR A 49 6.80 0.54 3.37
C TYR A 49 8.16 0.16 3.96
#